data_AF-A0A7X8F4B8-F1
#
_entry.id   AF-A0A7X8F4B8-F1
#
_cell.length_a   1.000
_cell.length_b   1.000
_cell.length_c   1.000
_cell.angle_alpha   90.00
_cell.angle_beta   90.00
_cell.angle_gamma   90.00
#
_symmetry.space_group_name_H-M   'P 1'
#
loop_
_entity.id
_entity.type
_entity.pdbx_description
1 polymer ?
#
loop_
_entity_poly.entity_id
_entity_poly.type
_entity_poly.pdbx_seq_one_letter_code
_entity_poly.pdbx_strand_id
1 'polypeptide(L)'
;MKCDICGIRKAVLFVQQVSATRTVELHLCLECAEERGVNVAGTNVEAAFNNLLSGLLQDASITNQHSLSCPVCGKTLADLRRMKSTGCPECYTVFKSEIFSILKNHGIEGTYQGELPKKLAHFRSVLTDRIMYQEKLAQAVAIEDYEKAAVYRDCLKALETRSAQPYYTEDEADG
;
A
#
# COMPACT_ATOMS: atom_id res chain seq x y z
N MET A 1 -20.80 2.67 -24.64
CA MET A 1 -19.48 2.87 -24.02
C MET A 1 -19.64 3.71 -22.76
N LYS A 2 -18.83 3.46 -21.72
CA LYS A 2 -18.91 4.19 -20.45
C LYS A 2 -17.93 5.37 -20.48
N CYS A 3 -18.15 6.34 -19.61
CA CYS A 3 -17.26 7.49 -19.45
C CYS A 3 -15.88 7.02 -18.96
N ASP A 4 -14.82 7.46 -19.62
CA ASP A 4 -13.43 7.09 -19.28
C ASP A 4 -12.96 7.70 -17.95
N ILE A 5 -13.67 8.72 -17.46
CA ILE A 5 -13.34 9.39 -16.19
C ILE A 5 -14.04 8.73 -15.00
N CYS A 6 -15.37 8.58 -15.06
CA CYS A 6 -16.13 8.05 -13.92
C CYS A 6 -16.40 6.54 -14.01
N GLY A 7 -16.29 5.92 -15.19
CA GLY A 7 -16.52 4.49 -15.40
C GLY A 7 -17.96 4.01 -15.11
N ILE A 8 -18.87 4.91 -14.77
CA ILE A 8 -20.24 4.59 -14.31
C ILE A 8 -21.27 5.03 -15.33
N ARG A 9 -21.24 6.31 -15.73
CA ARG A 9 -22.21 6.90 -16.67
C ARG A 9 -21.90 6.55 -18.12
N LYS A 10 -22.91 6.56 -18.99
CA LYS A 10 -22.72 6.40 -20.44
C LYS A 10 -22.01 7.64 -20.99
N ALA A 11 -21.03 7.41 -21.86
CA ALA A 11 -20.37 8.48 -22.58
C ALA A 11 -21.32 9.04 -23.65
N VAL A 12 -21.39 10.36 -23.75
CA VAL A 12 -22.21 11.10 -24.72
C VAL A 12 -21.39 12.12 -25.51
N LEU A 13 -20.14 12.36 -25.10
CA LEU A 13 -19.18 13.25 -25.74
C LEU A 13 -17.95 12.45 -26.14
N PHE A 14 -17.47 12.69 -27.35
CA PHE A 14 -16.21 12.14 -27.86
C PHE A 14 -15.25 13.31 -28.14
N VAL A 15 -14.04 13.24 -27.57
CA VAL A 15 -13.01 14.26 -27.74
C VAL A 15 -11.77 13.59 -28.30
N GLN A 16 -11.27 14.10 -29.42
CA GLN A 16 -10.05 13.64 -30.06
C GLN A 16 -9.11 14.83 -30.23
N GLN A 17 -7.92 14.75 -29.66
CA GLN A 17 -6.87 15.73 -29.91
C GLN A 17 -5.75 15.08 -30.73
N VAL A 18 -5.45 15.68 -31.86
CA VAL A 18 -4.35 15.29 -32.75
C VAL A 18 -3.19 16.25 -32.51
N SER A 19 -2.09 15.74 -31.96
CA SER A 19 -0.82 16.47 -31.87
C SER A 19 0.23 15.81 -32.76
N ALA A 20 1.29 16.54 -33.12
CA ALA A 20 2.32 16.09 -34.09
C ALA A 20 2.96 14.73 -33.78
N THR A 21 2.93 14.28 -32.52
CA THR A 21 3.54 13.02 -32.07
C THR A 21 2.56 12.03 -31.46
N ARG A 22 1.30 12.43 -31.17
CA ARG A 22 0.33 11.57 -30.46
C ARG A 22 -1.10 12.00 -30.70
N THR A 23 -1.99 11.02 -30.87
CA THR A 23 -3.43 11.17 -30.85
C THR A 23 -3.97 10.68 -29.51
N VAL A 24 -4.82 11.48 -28.87
CA VAL A 24 -5.50 11.13 -27.61
C VAL A 24 -7.00 11.20 -27.84
N GLU A 25 -7.70 10.12 -27.48
CA GLU A 25 -9.14 9.96 -27.63
C GLU A 25 -9.79 9.72 -26.26
N LEU A 26 -10.88 10.42 -25.96
CA LEU A 26 -11.57 10.42 -24.67
C LEU A 26 -13.08 10.39 -24.86
N HIS A 27 -13.75 9.48 -24.14
CA HIS A 27 -15.20 9.34 -24.11
C HIS A 27 -15.74 9.83 -22.76
N LEU A 28 -16.50 10.92 -22.76
CA LEU A 28 -16.93 11.61 -21.54
C LEU A 28 -18.45 11.60 -21.38
N CYS A 29 -18.93 11.57 -20.14
CA CYS A 29 -20.31 11.91 -19.79
C CYS A 29 -20.45 13.43 -19.56
N LEU A 30 -21.68 13.96 -19.69
CA LEU A 30 -21.99 15.39 -19.51
C LEU A 30 -21.45 15.98 -18.20
N GLU A 31 -21.73 15.33 -17.06
CA GLU A 31 -21.27 15.82 -15.75
C GLU A 31 -19.74 15.93 -15.66
N CYS A 32 -19.01 14.91 -16.11
CA CYS A 32 -17.55 14.93 -16.08
C CYS A 32 -16.94 15.88 -17.12
N ALA A 33 -17.69 16.30 -18.14
CA ALA A 33 -17.25 17.30 -19.09
C ALA A 33 -17.40 18.71 -18.48
N GLU A 34 -18.55 18.99 -17.85
CA GLU A 34 -18.83 20.27 -17.20
C GLU A 34 -17.93 20.54 -15.99
N GLU A 35 -17.77 19.56 -15.09
CA GLU A 35 -16.87 19.65 -13.92
C GLU A 35 -15.42 19.99 -14.32
N ARG A 36 -15.05 19.62 -15.55
CA ARG A 36 -13.72 19.74 -16.11
C ARG A 36 -13.60 20.91 -17.09
N GLY A 37 -14.61 21.76 -17.16
CA GLY A 37 -14.60 22.98 -17.97
C GLY A 37 -14.73 22.74 -19.48
N VAL A 38 -15.09 21.53 -19.91
CA VAL A 38 -15.43 21.21 -21.30
C VAL A 38 -16.88 21.64 -21.53
N ASN A 39 -17.08 22.94 -21.70
CA ASN A 39 -18.39 23.52 -21.95
C ASN A 39 -18.70 23.48 -23.45
N VAL A 40 -19.75 22.75 -23.82
CA VAL A 40 -20.19 22.55 -25.23
C VAL A 40 -20.77 23.83 -25.84
N ALA A 41 -20.98 24.89 -25.02
CA ALA A 41 -21.64 26.12 -25.43
C ALA A 41 -20.75 27.38 -25.48
N GLY A 42 -19.41 27.27 -25.36
CA GLY A 42 -18.53 28.45 -25.24
C GLY A 42 -17.20 28.37 -25.98
N THR A 43 -16.87 29.45 -26.68
CA THR A 43 -15.80 29.69 -27.67
C THR A 43 -14.34 29.60 -27.16
N ASN A 44 -14.02 28.79 -26.15
CA ASN A 44 -12.64 28.66 -25.67
C ASN A 44 -12.29 27.25 -25.14
N VAL A 45 -12.77 26.23 -25.85
CA VAL A 45 -12.56 24.81 -25.51
C VAL A 45 -11.06 24.47 -25.49
N GLU A 46 -10.24 25.05 -26.36
CA GLU A 46 -8.82 24.70 -26.51
C GLU A 46 -7.96 25.10 -25.30
N ALA A 47 -8.17 26.30 -24.74
CA ALA A 47 -7.37 26.79 -23.61
C ALA A 47 -7.74 26.09 -22.29
N ALA A 48 -9.03 25.83 -22.06
CA ALA A 48 -9.50 25.05 -20.91
C ALA A 48 -9.02 23.59 -21.01
N PHE A 49 -8.99 23.02 -22.22
CA PHE A 49 -8.53 21.66 -22.47
C PHE A 49 -7.01 21.51 -22.31
N ASN A 50 -6.21 22.47 -22.79
CA ASN A 50 -4.75 22.43 -22.61
C ASN A 50 -4.33 22.50 -21.15
N ASN A 51 -5.03 23.29 -20.32
CA ASN A 51 -4.79 23.33 -18.87
C ASN A 51 -5.19 22.01 -18.19
N LEU A 52 -6.32 21.42 -18.60
CA LEU A 52 -6.77 20.13 -18.08
C LEU A 52 -5.83 18.99 -18.46
N LEU A 53 -5.40 18.97 -19.73
CA LEU A 53 -4.51 17.94 -20.23
C LEU A 53 -3.10 18.11 -19.63
N SER A 54 -2.64 19.33 -19.37
CA SER A 54 -1.37 19.57 -18.68
C SER A 54 -1.40 19.01 -17.25
N GLY A 55 -2.51 19.18 -16.52
CA GLY A 55 -2.69 18.56 -15.20
C GLY A 55 -2.71 17.02 -15.26
N LEU A 56 -3.35 16.46 -16.30
CA LEU A 56 -3.42 15.01 -16.51
C LEU A 56 -2.11 14.40 -17.05
N LEU A 57 -1.32 15.16 -17.81
CA LEU A 57 0.00 14.76 -18.33
C LEU A 57 1.09 14.90 -17.27
N GLN A 58 0.94 15.81 -16.32
CA GLN A 58 1.83 15.91 -15.16
C GLN A 58 1.62 14.71 -14.22
N ASP A 59 0.37 14.23 -14.11
CA ASP A 59 0.07 12.93 -13.50
C ASP A 59 0.55 11.75 -14.37
N ALA A 60 0.50 11.88 -15.71
CA ALA A 60 0.97 10.84 -16.63
C ALA A 60 2.50 10.80 -16.82
N SER A 61 3.27 11.82 -16.42
CA SER A 61 4.74 11.73 -16.44
C SER A 61 5.31 10.92 -15.26
N ILE A 62 4.43 10.38 -14.41
CA ILE A 62 4.71 9.33 -13.42
C ILE A 62 4.58 7.92 -14.05
N THR A 63 4.21 7.77 -15.33
CA THR A 63 4.00 6.45 -15.97
C THR A 63 5.27 5.69 -16.37
N ASN A 64 6.40 5.91 -15.70
CA ASN A 64 7.49 4.92 -15.68
C ASN A 64 7.48 4.03 -14.43
N GLN A 65 6.48 4.18 -13.56
CA GLN A 65 6.19 3.16 -12.56
C GLN A 65 5.27 2.12 -13.17
N HIS A 66 5.85 1.07 -13.73
CA HIS A 66 5.17 -0.19 -13.98
C HIS A 66 4.22 -0.46 -12.81
N SER A 67 2.94 -0.64 -13.13
CA SER A 67 1.84 -0.82 -12.18
C SER A 67 2.17 -1.96 -11.21
N LEU A 68 2.82 -1.63 -10.09
CA LEU A 68 3.02 -2.56 -9.00
C LEU A 68 1.62 -2.95 -8.53
N SER A 69 1.28 -4.21 -8.73
CA SER A 69 0.05 -4.85 -8.30
C SER A 69 0.40 -5.91 -7.27
N CYS A 70 -0.40 -6.04 -6.23
CA CYS A 70 -0.18 -7.10 -5.25
C CYS A 70 -0.43 -8.47 -5.90
N PRO A 71 0.48 -9.46 -5.73
CA PRO A 71 0.34 -10.78 -6.33
C PRO A 71 -0.81 -11.60 -5.72
N VAL A 72 -1.28 -11.23 -4.52
CA VAL A 72 -2.36 -11.94 -3.80
C VAL A 72 -3.71 -11.24 -4.01
N CYS A 73 -3.76 -9.93 -3.76
CA CYS A 73 -5.01 -9.16 -3.76
C CYS A 73 -5.34 -8.53 -5.12
N GLY A 74 -4.39 -8.50 -6.07
CA GLY A 74 -4.52 -7.85 -7.38
C GLY A 74 -4.61 -6.32 -7.34
N LYS A 75 -4.72 -5.70 -6.16
CA LYS A 75 -4.83 -4.24 -6.01
C LYS A 75 -3.55 -3.53 -6.42
N THR A 76 -3.72 -2.38 -7.06
CA THR A 76 -2.63 -1.51 -7.50
C THR A 76 -2.34 -0.42 -6.46
N LEU A 77 -1.20 0.26 -6.61
CA LEU A 77 -0.89 1.47 -5.82
C LEU A 77 -1.97 2.55 -5.93
N ALA A 78 -2.58 2.72 -7.11
CA ALA A 78 -3.64 3.69 -7.30
C ALA A 78 -4.87 3.36 -6.44
N ASP A 79 -5.21 2.08 -6.33
CA ASP A 79 -6.33 1.61 -5.51
C ASP A 79 -6.08 1.87 -4.01
N LEU A 80 -4.83 1.68 -3.56
CA LEU A 80 -4.43 1.97 -2.17
C LEU A 80 -4.50 3.47 -1.85
N ARG A 81 -4.03 4.32 -2.77
CA ARG A 81 -4.13 5.79 -2.62
C ARG A 81 -5.59 6.25 -2.56
N ARG A 82 -6.47 5.66 -3.37
CA ARG A 82 -7.91 5.97 -3.37
C ARG A 82 -8.61 5.50 -2.09
N MET A 83 -8.36 4.27 -1.65
CA MET A 83 -9.02 3.70 -0.46
C MET A 83 -8.44 4.21 0.86
N LYS A 84 -7.22 4.78 0.86
CA LYS A 84 -6.45 5.17 2.06
C LYS A 84 -6.29 4.04 3.09
N SER A 85 -6.38 2.79 2.64
CA SER A 85 -6.32 1.60 3.49
C SER A 85 -5.53 0.50 2.80
N THR A 86 -4.65 -0.15 3.56
CA THR A 86 -3.86 -1.31 3.13
C THR A 86 -4.78 -2.52 2.99
N GLY A 87 -4.75 -3.19 1.84
CA GLY A 87 -5.65 -4.31 1.54
C GLY A 87 -5.35 -5.58 2.35
N CYS A 88 -4.89 -6.63 1.68
CA CYS A 88 -4.37 -7.84 2.32
C CYS A 88 -2.94 -7.61 2.87
N PRO A 89 -2.40 -8.54 3.69
CA PRO A 89 -1.06 -8.44 4.27
C PRO A 89 0.04 -8.25 3.22
N GLU A 90 -0.06 -8.95 2.08
CA GLU A 90 0.90 -8.85 0.98
C GLU A 90 0.84 -7.49 0.27
N CYS A 91 -0.27 -6.74 0.36
CA CYS A 91 -0.28 -5.40 -0.19
C CYS A 91 0.60 -4.46 0.71
N TYR A 92 0.80 -4.72 2.01
CA TYR A 92 1.74 -3.94 2.83
C TYR A 92 3.21 -4.18 2.46
N THR A 93 3.60 -5.43 2.21
CA THR A 93 4.98 -5.81 1.85
C THR A 93 5.37 -5.21 0.51
N VAL A 94 4.51 -5.35 -0.50
CA VAL A 94 4.75 -4.89 -1.87
C VAL A 94 4.80 -3.36 -1.95
N PHE A 95 3.93 -2.67 -1.21
CA PHE A 95 3.78 -1.21 -1.29
C PHE A 95 4.42 -0.46 -0.13
N LYS A 96 5.29 -1.12 0.64
CA LYS A 96 5.89 -0.59 1.87
C LYS A 96 6.51 0.80 1.66
N SER A 97 7.37 0.96 0.66
CA SER A 97 8.06 2.22 0.37
C SER A 97 7.09 3.37 0.10
N GLU A 98 6.08 3.12 -0.71
CA GLU A 98 5.04 4.11 -1.07
C GLU A 98 4.16 4.47 0.13
N ILE A 99 3.76 3.47 0.94
CA ILE A 99 3.01 3.69 2.18
C ILE A 99 3.82 4.60 3.12
N PHE A 100 5.12 4.34 3.30
CA PHE A 100 6.00 5.18 4.10
C PHE A 100 6.10 6.61 3.55
N SER A 101 6.24 6.78 2.23
CA SER A 101 6.26 8.10 1.60
C SER A 101 4.95 8.87 1.84
N ILE A 102 3.80 8.21 1.73
CA ILE A 102 2.49 8.82 1.99
C ILE A 102 2.39 9.25 3.46
N LEU A 103 2.78 8.39 4.40
CA LEU A 103 2.77 8.72 5.83
C LEU A 103 3.67 9.91 6.14
N LYS A 104 4.87 9.95 5.55
CA LYS A 104 5.81 11.06 5.71
C LYS A 104 5.23 12.38 5.18
N ASN A 105 4.56 12.35 4.02
CA ASN A 105 3.89 13.53 3.48
C ASN A 105 2.75 14.05 4.38
N HIS A 106 2.16 13.18 5.20
CA HIS A 106 1.17 13.53 6.22
C HIS A 106 1.80 13.95 7.56
N GLY A 107 3.13 14.13 7.63
CA GLY A 107 3.84 14.49 8.86
C GLY A 107 3.94 13.37 9.88
N ILE A 108 3.60 12.13 9.49
CA ILE A 108 3.74 10.95 10.34
C ILE A 108 5.15 10.42 10.13
N GLU A 109 6.06 10.87 10.97
CA GLU A 109 7.44 10.40 11.02
C GLU A 109 7.68 9.55 12.27
N GLY A 110 8.48 8.50 12.12
CA GLY A 110 8.88 7.63 13.22
C GLY A 110 8.24 6.24 13.21
N THR A 111 8.76 5.38 14.07
CA THR A 111 8.19 4.05 14.34
C THR A 111 7.05 4.19 15.33
N TYR A 112 5.98 3.40 15.18
CA TYR A 112 4.93 3.29 16.19
C TYR A 112 5.56 2.99 17.56
N GLN A 113 5.40 3.91 18.51
CA GLN A 113 5.83 3.76 19.91
C GLN A 113 4.66 3.55 20.87
N GLY A 114 3.45 3.36 20.35
CA GLY A 114 2.29 3.11 21.20
C GLY A 114 2.35 1.75 21.90
N GLU A 115 1.52 1.59 22.92
CA GLU A 115 1.41 0.32 23.63
C GLU A 115 0.86 -0.76 22.69
N LEU A 116 1.58 -1.89 22.62
CA LEU A 116 1.13 -3.04 21.88
C LEU A 116 -0.15 -3.59 22.52
N PRO A 117 -1.24 -3.80 21.77
CA PRO A 117 -2.48 -4.35 22.32
C PRO A 117 -2.19 -5.66 23.06
N LYS A 118 -2.75 -5.84 24.27
CA LYS A 118 -2.49 -7.02 25.12
C LYS A 118 -2.69 -8.35 24.39
N LYS A 119 -3.68 -8.42 23.50
CA LYS A 119 -3.97 -9.60 22.66
C LYS A 119 -2.86 -9.94 21.65
N LEU A 120 -2.05 -8.96 21.24
CA LEU A 120 -0.94 -9.12 20.28
C LEU A 120 0.43 -9.24 20.96
N ALA A 121 0.51 -9.03 22.28
CA ALA A 121 1.76 -9.09 23.04
C ALA A 121 2.48 -10.44 22.90
N HIS A 122 1.72 -11.54 22.89
CA HIS A 122 2.29 -12.89 22.77
C HIS A 122 2.70 -13.26 21.34
N PHE A 123 2.03 -12.71 20.30
CA PHE A 123 2.31 -13.08 18.91
C PHE A 123 3.61 -12.43 18.40
N ARG A 124 3.84 -11.16 18.77
CA ARG A 124 5.06 -10.46 18.36
C ARG A 124 6.28 -10.92 19.16
N SER A 125 6.10 -11.33 20.42
CA SER A 125 7.21 -11.77 21.26
C SER A 125 7.90 -12.97 20.63
N VAL A 126 7.19 -14.04 20.24
CA VAL A 126 7.85 -15.27 19.77
C VAL A 126 8.73 -15.06 18.53
N LEU A 127 8.23 -14.38 17.50
CA LEU A 127 9.01 -14.13 16.28
C LEU A 127 10.15 -13.14 16.50
N THR A 128 9.90 -12.06 17.25
CA THR A 128 10.92 -11.03 17.55
C THR A 128 12.01 -11.61 18.45
N ASP A 129 11.62 -12.35 19.49
CA ASP A 129 12.52 -13.01 20.43
C ASP A 129 13.36 -14.05 19.70
N ARG A 130 12.78 -14.83 18.77
CA ARG A 130 13.53 -15.79 17.96
C ARG A 130 14.63 -15.12 17.14
N ILE A 131 14.31 -14.05 16.41
CA ILE A 131 15.30 -13.30 15.61
C ILE A 131 16.38 -12.72 16.53
N MET A 132 15.98 -12.11 17.65
CA MET A 132 16.89 -11.53 18.63
C MET A 132 17.86 -12.59 19.19
N TYR A 133 17.36 -13.77 19.60
CA TYR A 133 18.22 -14.83 20.14
C TYR A 133 19.11 -15.46 19.08
N GLN A 134 18.67 -15.53 17.81
CA GLN A 134 19.53 -15.97 16.70
C GLN A 134 20.69 -15.01 16.47
N GLU A 135 20.44 -13.70 16.45
CA GLU A 135 21.48 -12.68 16.33
C GLU A 135 22.46 -12.71 17.51
N LYS A 136 21.94 -12.80 18.74
CA LYS A 136 22.75 -12.90 19.96
C LYS A 136 23.61 -14.17 19.99
N LEU A 137 23.07 -15.30 19.53
CA LEU A 137 23.82 -16.55 19.40
C LEU A 137 24.95 -16.41 18.38
N ALA A 138 24.67 -15.87 17.20
CA ALA A 138 25.69 -15.64 16.17
C ALA A 138 26.82 -14.72 16.66
N GLN A 139 26.47 -13.65 17.37
CA GLN A 139 27.44 -12.75 17.99
C GLN A 139 28.29 -13.44 19.06
N ALA A 140 27.66 -14.19 19.98
CA ALA A 140 28.35 -14.90 21.05
C ALA A 140 29.35 -15.94 20.49
N VAL A 141 28.97 -16.67 19.43
CA VAL A 141 29.87 -17.59 18.73
C VAL A 141 31.03 -16.84 18.05
N ALA A 142 30.76 -15.69 17.42
CA ALA A 142 31.79 -14.89 16.75
C ALA A 142 32.86 -14.32 17.69
N ILE A 143 32.49 -14.04 18.95
CA ILE A 143 33.41 -13.56 20.00
C ILE A 143 33.92 -14.68 20.92
N GLU A 144 33.65 -15.95 20.58
CA GLU A 144 34.04 -17.14 21.36
C GLU A 144 33.48 -17.19 22.80
N ASP A 145 32.37 -16.49 23.06
CA ASP A 145 31.65 -16.55 24.34
C ASP A 145 30.66 -17.73 24.34
N TYR A 146 31.21 -18.93 24.52
CA TYR A 146 30.45 -20.18 24.44
C TYR A 146 29.43 -20.36 25.58
N GLU A 147 29.65 -19.73 26.73
CA GLU A 147 28.68 -19.75 27.85
C GLU A 147 27.41 -19.02 27.45
N LYS A 148 27.52 -17.79 26.92
CA LYS A 148 26.34 -17.05 26.44
C LYS A 148 25.71 -17.72 25.23
N ALA A 149 26.50 -18.29 24.33
CA ALA A 149 25.98 -19.03 23.18
C ALA A 149 25.10 -20.22 23.62
N ALA A 150 25.51 -20.96 24.65
CA ALA A 150 24.71 -22.06 25.22
C ALA A 150 23.38 -21.54 25.80
N VAL A 151 23.41 -20.43 26.54
CA VAL A 151 22.19 -19.80 27.09
C VAL A 151 21.22 -19.39 25.97
N TYR A 152 21.70 -18.69 24.94
CA TYR A 152 20.85 -18.24 23.84
C TYR A 152 20.28 -19.39 23.01
N ARG A 153 21.05 -20.47 22.84
CA ARG A 153 20.57 -21.71 22.20
C ARG A 153 19.42 -22.34 23.00
N ASP A 154 19.54 -22.38 24.31
CA ASP A 154 18.52 -22.99 25.17
C ASP A 154 17.26 -22.11 25.24
N CYS A 155 17.41 -20.79 25.22
CA CYS A 155 16.29 -19.85 25.04
C CYS A 155 15.55 -20.07 23.70
N LEU A 156 16.28 -20.31 22.61
CA LEU A 156 15.66 -20.62 21.30
C LEU A 156 14.84 -21.91 21.35
N LYS A 157 15.37 -22.98 21.97
CA LYS A 157 14.63 -24.25 22.14
C LYS A 157 13.36 -24.07 22.97
N ALA A 158 13.43 -23.28 24.04
CA ALA A 158 12.27 -23.00 24.89
C ALA A 158 11.19 -22.22 24.13
N LEU A 159 11.59 -21.25 23.30
CA LEU A 159 10.68 -20.52 22.42
C LEU A 159 9.99 -21.42 21.40
N GLU A 160 10.73 -22.31 20.75
CA GLU A 160 10.19 -23.24 19.76
C GLU A 160 9.20 -24.22 20.39
N THR A 161 9.52 -24.73 21.59
CA THR A 161 8.63 -25.61 22.36
C THR A 161 7.32 -24.92 22.74
N ARG A 162 7.39 -23.66 23.20
CA ARG A 162 6.22 -22.85 23.55
C ARG A 162 5.34 -22.51 22.34
N SER A 163 5.93 -22.38 21.15
CA SER A 163 5.20 -22.11 19.91
C SER A 163 4.44 -23.34 19.35
N ALA A 164 4.79 -24.55 19.80
CA ALA A 164 4.24 -25.80 19.29
C ALA A 164 3.00 -26.31 20.07
N GLN A 165 2.54 -25.59 21.12
CA GLN A 165 1.31 -25.94 21.83
C GLN A 165 0.09 -25.31 21.13
N PRO A 166 -0.85 -26.09 20.57
CA PRO A 166 -2.10 -25.56 20.04
C PRO A 166 -2.94 -25.05 21.21
N TYR A 167 -3.22 -23.75 21.22
CA TYR A 167 -4.05 -23.12 22.24
C TYR A 167 -5.53 -23.38 21.91
N TYR A 168 -6.14 -24.35 22.60
CA TYR A 168 -7.59 -24.44 22.69
C TYR A 168 -8.09 -23.21 23.44
N THR A 169 -8.96 -22.42 22.82
CA THR A 169 -9.73 -21.37 23.50
C THR A 169 -10.83 -22.06 24.29
N GLU A 170 -10.65 -22.19 25.60
CA GLU A 170 -11.79 -22.36 26.52
C GLU A 170 -12.48 -21.01 26.67
N ASP A 171 -13.31 -20.66 25.68
CA ASP A 171 -14.25 -19.53 25.73
C ASP A 171 -15.69 -20.07 25.59
N GLU A 172 -16.10 -21.02 26.43
CA GLU A 172 -17.52 -21.32 26.68
C GLU A 172 -17.70 -21.84 28.12
N ALA A 173 -17.54 -20.96 29.11
CA ALA A 173 -18.17 -21.10 30.41
C ALA A 173 -18.11 -19.75 31.14
N ASP A 174 -19.14 -18.92 30.96
CA ASP A 174 -19.82 -18.24 32.06
C ASP A 174 -20.93 -17.31 31.53
N GLY A 175 -22.17 -17.62 31.92
CA GLY A 175 -23.22 -16.65 32.29
C GLY A 175 -24.12 -16.10 31.20
#